data_AF-A0A522MEE6-F1
#
_entry.id   AF-A0A522MEE6-F1
#
_cell.length_a   1.000
_cell.length_b   1.000
_cell.length_c   1.000
_cell.angle_alpha   90.00
_cell.angle_beta   90.00
_cell.angle_gamma   90.00
#
_symmetry.space_group_name_H-M   'P 1'
#
loop_
_entity.id
_entity.type
_entity.pdbx_description
1 polymer ?
#
loop_
_entity_poly.entity_id
_entity_poly.type
_entity_poly.pdbx_seq_one_letter_code
_entity_poly.pdbx_strand_id
1 'polypeptide(L)'
;MNADDRTRLQAATASDIRQIVGELEDEVIAQIVDIGATSAEVLDAYTRYRSDQLQERRLDYELHGKAARVFEILRAEEGDDEGDDD
;
A
#
# COMPACT_ATOMS: atom_id res chain seq x y z
N MET A 1 -4.05 -23.94 15.36
CA MET A 1 -3.46 -23.13 14.28
C MET A 1 -4.57 -22.29 13.68
N ASN A 2 -4.58 -20.98 13.95
CA ASN A 2 -5.60 -20.04 13.45
C ASN A 2 -5.37 -19.76 11.96
N ALA A 3 -6.45 -19.59 11.20
CA ALA A 3 -6.38 -19.30 9.77
C ALA A 3 -5.72 -17.93 9.47
N ASP A 4 -5.65 -17.05 10.47
CA ASP A 4 -5.22 -15.65 10.38
C ASP A 4 -3.69 -15.47 10.26
N ASP A 5 -2.89 -16.46 10.65
CA ASP A 5 -1.41 -16.41 10.52
C ASP A 5 -0.93 -16.82 9.12
N ARG A 6 -1.72 -17.63 8.40
CA ARG A 6 -1.34 -18.08 7.04
C ARG A 6 -1.54 -16.96 6.02
N THR A 7 -2.58 -16.14 6.21
CA THR A 7 -2.87 -14.99 5.36
C THR A 7 -1.84 -13.87 5.52
N ARG A 8 -1.14 -13.79 6.66
CA ARG A 8 -0.02 -12.84 6.85
C ARG A 8 1.26 -13.25 6.14
N LEU A 9 1.41 -14.54 5.81
CA LEU A 9 2.58 -15.09 5.11
C LEU A 9 2.36 -15.24 3.60
N GLN A 10 1.11 -15.29 3.14
CA GLN A 10 0.78 -15.37 1.71
C GLN A 10 0.62 -13.98 1.11
N ALA A 11 0.99 -13.86 -0.18
CA ALA A 11 0.77 -12.64 -0.94
C ALA A 11 -0.73 -12.30 -0.92
N ALA A 12 -1.04 -11.03 -0.68
CA ALA A 12 -2.40 -10.53 -0.70
C ALA A 12 -2.95 -10.70 -2.11
N THR A 13 -4.20 -11.14 -2.21
CA THR A 13 -4.90 -11.20 -3.50
C THR A 13 -5.51 -9.83 -3.80
N ALA A 14 -5.86 -9.58 -5.07
CA ALA A 14 -6.48 -8.32 -5.49
C ALA A 14 -7.71 -7.95 -4.63
N SER A 15 -8.54 -8.94 -4.28
CA SER A 15 -9.71 -8.74 -3.42
C SER A 15 -9.35 -8.37 -1.98
N ASP A 16 -8.27 -8.95 -1.44
CA ASP A 16 -7.79 -8.66 -0.09
C ASP A 16 -7.21 -7.25 0.00
N ILE A 17 -6.40 -6.86 -1.00
CA ILE A 17 -5.89 -5.50 -1.16
C ILE A 17 -7.05 -4.50 -1.21
N ARG A 18 -8.02 -4.70 -2.11
CA ARG A 18 -9.21 -3.84 -2.24
C ARG A 18 -10.00 -3.72 -0.93
N GLN A 19 -10.01 -4.74 -0.09
CA GLN A 19 -10.66 -4.68 1.22
C GLN A 19 -9.87 -3.84 2.24
N ILE A 20 -8.54 -3.76 2.10
CA ILE A 20 -7.63 -3.00 2.99
C ILE A 20 -7.55 -1.52 2.60
N VAL A 21 -7.19 -1.25 1.34
CA VAL A 21 -7.00 0.11 0.81
C VAL A 21 -8.33 0.76 0.39
N GLY A 22 -9.32 -0.03 -0.03
CA GLY A 22 -10.64 0.45 -0.46
C GLY A 22 -10.80 0.50 -1.98
N GLU A 23 -11.48 1.53 -2.49
CA GLU A 23 -11.59 1.80 -3.92
C GLU A 23 -10.23 2.29 -4.44
N LEU A 24 -9.47 1.36 -5.02
CA LEU A 24 -8.18 1.59 -5.66
C LEU A 24 -8.29 1.11 -7.11
N GLU A 25 -7.48 1.67 -8.02
CA GLU A 25 -7.49 1.24 -9.40
C GLU A 25 -7.04 -0.22 -9.56
N ASP A 26 -7.71 -0.97 -10.43
CA ASP A 26 -7.37 -2.38 -10.68
C ASP A 26 -5.93 -2.55 -11.21
N GLU A 27 -5.38 -1.54 -11.90
CA GLU A 27 -3.99 -1.51 -12.34
C GLU A 27 -3.01 -1.39 -11.16
N VAL A 28 -3.30 -0.52 -10.20
CA VAL A 28 -2.53 -0.34 -8.97
C VAL A 28 -2.59 -1.61 -8.11
N ILE A 29 -3.78 -2.21 -7.99
CA ILE A 29 -3.96 -3.49 -7.31
C ILE A 29 -3.12 -4.58 -7.99
N ALA A 30 -3.12 -4.65 -9.32
CA ALA A 30 -2.32 -5.64 -10.06
C ALA A 30 -0.82 -5.47 -9.82
N GLN A 31 -0.31 -4.24 -9.74
CA GLN A 31 1.10 -3.96 -9.40
C GLN A 31 1.46 -4.43 -7.98
N ILE A 32 0.58 -4.19 -6.99
CA ILE A 32 0.78 -4.63 -5.61
C ILE A 32 0.79 -6.17 -5.51
N VAL A 33 -0.09 -6.83 -6.26
CA VAL A 33 -0.13 -8.30 -6.37
C VAL A 33 1.15 -8.84 -7.03
N ASP A 34 1.66 -8.19 -8.08
CA ASP A 34 2.88 -8.60 -8.80
C ASP A 34 4.13 -8.54 -7.92
N ILE A 35 4.23 -7.52 -7.05
CA ILE A 35 5.28 -7.43 -6.01
C ILE A 35 5.24 -8.61 -5.03
N GLY A 36 4.09 -9.29 -4.93
CA GLY A 36 3.84 -10.33 -3.96
C GLY A 36 3.88 -9.78 -2.54
N ALA A 37 3.35 -8.57 -2.34
CA ALA A 37 3.15 -7.98 -1.03
C ALA A 37 2.10 -8.77 -0.25
N THR A 38 2.27 -8.88 1.07
CA THR A 38 1.29 -9.55 1.92
C THR A 38 0.28 -8.55 2.46
N SER A 39 -0.85 -9.03 2.98
CA SER A 39 -1.90 -8.17 3.56
C SER A 39 -1.36 -7.28 4.67
N ALA A 40 -0.36 -7.77 5.42
CA ALA A 40 0.31 -7.01 6.47
C ALA A 40 1.14 -5.85 5.90
N GLU A 41 1.91 -6.10 4.83
CA GLU A 41 2.72 -5.08 4.16
C GLU A 41 1.83 -4.01 3.49
N VAL A 42 0.72 -4.44 2.87
CA VAL A 42 -0.27 -3.53 2.25
C VAL A 42 -0.96 -2.67 3.31
N LEU A 43 -1.35 -3.26 4.44
CA LEU A 43 -1.94 -2.54 5.55
C LEU A 43 -0.96 -1.55 6.18
N ASP A 44 0.32 -1.92 6.34
CA ASP A 44 1.34 -1.04 6.88
C ASP A 44 1.60 0.15 5.95
N ALA A 45 1.74 -0.12 4.65
CA ALA A 45 1.86 0.90 3.61
C ALA A 45 0.64 1.84 3.58
N TYR A 46 -0.59 1.32 3.64
CA TYR A 46 -1.81 2.13 3.63
C TYR A 46 -2.00 2.93 4.93
N THR A 47 -1.69 2.35 6.08
CA THR A 47 -1.70 3.05 7.36
C THR A 47 -0.73 4.22 7.33
N ARG A 48 0.45 4.00 6.74
CA ARG A 48 1.45 5.04 6.53
C ARG A 48 0.99 6.13 5.59
N TYR A 49 0.42 5.76 4.45
CA TYR A 49 -0.16 6.69 3.49
C TYR A 49 -1.21 7.61 4.13
N ARG A 50 -2.15 7.03 4.89
CA ARG A 50 -3.14 7.80 5.65
C ARG A 50 -2.51 8.69 6.72
N SER A 51 -1.47 8.22 7.40
CA SER A 51 -0.74 9.02 8.40
C SER A 51 0.07 10.17 7.77
N ASP A 52 0.67 9.97 6.60
CA ASP A 52 1.40 11.02 5.84
C ASP A 52 0.42 12.10 5.36
N GLN A 53 -0.78 11.72 4.89
CA GLN A 53 -1.83 12.68 4.55
C GLN A 53 -2.39 13.44 5.77
N LEU A 54 -2.43 12.80 6.95
CA LEU A 54 -2.89 13.42 8.20
C LEU A 54 -1.81 14.24 8.91
N GLN A 55 -0.53 13.96 8.64
CA GLN A 55 0.60 14.73 9.14
C GLN A 55 1.35 15.28 7.93
N GLU A 56 1.10 16.56 7.60
CA GLU A 56 1.81 17.38 6.61
C GLU A 56 3.34 17.51 6.86
N ARG A 57 3.94 16.59 7.62
CA ARG A 57 5.27 16.61 8.21
C ARG A 57 5.88 15.22 8.09
N ARG A 58 6.53 15.02 6.94
CA ARG A 58 7.67 14.11 6.66
C ARG A 58 8.03 13.22 7.85
N LEU A 59 7.30 12.11 7.97
CA LEU A 59 7.67 11.03 8.87
C LEU A 59 8.74 10.21 8.15
N ASP A 60 10.02 10.49 8.45
CA ASP A 60 11.22 9.74 8.06
C ASP A 60 11.22 8.31 8.65
N TYR A 61 10.22 7.50 8.31
CA TYR A 61 10.22 6.08 8.61
C TYR A 61 10.30 5.35 7.29
N GLU A 62 11.50 4.86 6.98
CA GLU A 62 11.75 3.99 5.84
C GLU A 62 10.90 2.73 6.01
N LEU A 63 9.76 2.69 5.33
CA LEU A 63 9.18 1.43 4.90
C LEU A 63 10.30 0.68 4.18
N HIS A 64 10.54 -0.57 4.58
CA HIS A 64 11.62 -1.38 4.01
C HIS A 64 11.03 -2.53 3.22
N GLY A 65 11.63 -2.82 2.05
CA GLY A 65 11.27 -3.98 1.25
C GLY A 65 9.96 -3.81 0.48
N LYS A 66 9.00 -4.71 0.69
CA LYS A 66 7.78 -4.79 -0.13
C LYS A 66 6.77 -3.70 0.25
N ALA A 67 6.58 -3.43 1.54
CA ALA A 67 5.72 -2.34 1.99
C ALA A 67 6.15 -0.97 1.43
N ALA A 68 7.46 -0.75 1.26
CA ALA A 68 8.00 0.46 0.64
C ALA A 68 7.52 0.61 -0.81
N ARG A 69 7.63 -0.47 -1.59
CA ARG A 69 7.18 -0.48 -2.99
C ARG A 69 5.67 -0.27 -3.10
N VAL A 70 4.88 -0.89 -2.23
CA VAL A 70 3.43 -0.69 -2.20
C VAL A 70 3.10 0.78 -1.90
N PHE A 71 3.78 1.38 -0.92
CA PHE A 71 3.59 2.79 -0.58
C PHE A 71 3.94 3.73 -1.73
N GLU A 72 5.02 3.47 -2.46
CA GLU A 72 5.38 4.25 -3.65
C GLU A 72 4.28 4.21 -4.73
N ILE A 73 3.68 3.03 -4.99
CA ILE A 73 2.61 2.89 -5.98
C ILE A 73 1.35 3.64 -5.53
N LEU A 74 0.96 3.50 -4.25
CA LEU A 74 -0.20 4.23 -3.70
C LEU A 74 0.00 5.75 -3.76
N ARG A 75 1.21 6.24 -3.45
CA ARG A 75 1.54 7.66 -3.57
C ARG A 75 1.57 8.12 -5.02
N ALA A 76 2.05 7.28 -5.94
CA ALA A 76 2.07 7.61 -7.36
C ALA A 76 0.66 7.70 -7.95
N GLU A 77 -0.28 6.84 -7.55
CA GLU A 77 -1.69 6.91 -7.97
C GLU A 77 -2.33 8.27 -7.63
N GLU A 78 -2.19 8.73 -6.39
CA GLU A 78 -2.80 10.02 -5.98
C GLU A 78 -1.96 11.22 -6.44
N GLY A 79 -0.65 11.05 -6.64
CA GLY A 79 0.26 12.11 -7.10
C GLY A 79 0.28 12.33 -8.62
N ASP A 80 -0.23 11.40 -9.43
CA ASP A 80 -0.37 11.59 -10.89
C ASP A 80 -1.46 12.63 -11.24
N ASP A 81 -2.29 13.03 -10.26
CA ASP A 81 -3.27 14.13 -10.39
C ASP A 81 -2.65 15.53 -10.15
N GLU A 82 -1.42 15.63 -9.65
CA GLU A 82 -0.76 16.92 -9.36
C GLU A 82 0.55 17.08 -10.18
N GLY A 83 0.37 17.23 -11.48
CA GLY A 83 1.31 18.00 -12.29
C GLY A 83 1.16 19.50 -12.00
N ASP A 84 2.30 20.21 -11.92
CA ASP A 84 2.47 21.67 -11.73
C ASP A 84 2.09 22.18 -10.31
N ASP A 85 2.99 22.78 -9.52
CA ASP A 85 3.49 24.15 -9.73
C ASP A 85 4.77 24.43 -8.89
N ASP A 86 5.81 24.91 -9.58
CA ASP A 86 6.97 25.77 -9.20
C ASP A 86 7.70 25.63 -7.84
#